data_AF-A0A318FVZ3-F1
#
_entry.id   AF-A0A318FVZ3-F1
#
_cell.length_a   1.000
_cell.length_b   1.000
_cell.length_c   1.000
_cell.angle_alpha   90.00
_cell.angle_beta   90.00
_cell.angle_gamma   90.00
#
_symmetry.space_group_name_H-M   'P 1'
#
loop_
_entity.id
_entity.type
_entity.pdbx_description
1 polymer ?
#
loop_
_entity_poly.entity_id
_entity_poly.type
_entity_poly.pdbx_seq_one_letter_code
_entity_poly.pdbx_strand_id
1 'polypeptide(L)'
;MGPITIILCLLVFVIAIFVWEKIPLAVTSMVGCLALVLTSVLDLKQAFAGFIDTSIILFVAMFIVGGALFETGTANKVGDVITHFAKTEK
;
A
#
# COMPACT_ATOMS: atom_id res chain seq x y z
N MET A 1 5.70 31.43 12.67
CA MET A 1 5.79 30.54 11.49
C MET A 1 4.36 30.29 11.03
N GLY A 2 4.05 30.47 9.73
CA GLY A 2 2.69 30.31 9.24
C GLY A 2 2.24 28.84 9.28
N PRO A 3 0.92 28.55 9.36
CA PRO A 3 0.40 27.18 9.34
C PRO A 3 0.89 26.36 8.13
N ILE A 4 1.00 27.01 6.97
CA ILE A 4 1.48 26.41 5.71
C ILE A 4 2.94 25.95 5.82
N THR A 5 3.80 26.70 6.50
CA THR A 5 5.22 26.37 6.64
C THR A 5 5.41 25.08 7.45
N ILE A 6 4.59 24.88 8.48
CA ILE A 6 4.62 23.67 9.32
C ILE A 6 4.24 22.45 8.51
N ILE A 7 3.17 22.55 7.71
CA ILE A 7 2.71 21.47 6.82
C ILE A 7 3.75 21.14 5.76
N LEU A 8 4.36 22.14 5.12
CA LEU A 8 5.40 21.94 4.11
C LEU A 8 6.66 21.27 4.69
N CYS A 9 7.12 21.70 5.87
CA CYS A 9 8.25 21.06 6.54
C CYS A 9 7.92 19.59 6.89
N LEU A 10 6.71 19.32 7.37
CA LEU A 10 6.27 17.97 7.71
C LEU A 10 6.16 17.08 6.45
N LEU A 11 5.62 17.62 5.34
CA LEU A 11 5.54 16.92 4.06
C LEU A 11 6.93 16.48 3.59
N VAL A 12 7.90 17.41 3.57
CA VAL A 12 9.28 17.12 3.17
C VAL A 12 9.92 16.09 4.08
N PHE A 13 9.68 16.18 5.39
CA PHE A 13 10.18 15.21 6.36
C PHE A 13 9.64 13.79 6.11
N VAL A 14 8.33 13.66 5.87
CA VAL A 14 7.70 12.36 5.58
C VAL A 14 8.20 11.79 4.25
N ILE A 15 8.32 12.62 3.20
CA ILE A 15 8.86 12.20 1.91
C ILE A 15 10.31 11.71 2.05
N ALA A 16 11.14 12.41 2.83
CA ALA A 16 12.52 12.01 3.04
C ALA A 16 12.64 10.64 3.72
N ILE A 17 11.78 10.34 4.71
CA ILE A 17 11.73 9.02 5.33
C ILE A 17 11.25 7.95 4.34
N PHE A 18 10.25 8.27 3.50
CA PHE A 18 9.76 7.36 2.47
C PHE A 18 10.85 6.96 1.47
N VAL A 19 11.62 7.93 0.97
CA VAL A 19 12.69 7.70 0.00
C VAL A 19 13.85 6.91 0.61
N TRP A 20 14.15 7.10 1.89
CA TRP A 20 15.26 6.39 2.54
C TRP A 20 14.97 4.88 2.73
N GLU A 21 13.70 4.48 2.73
CA GLU A 21 13.20 3.09 2.77
C GLU A 21 13.91 2.16 3.77
N LYS A 22 14.52 2.72 4.83
CA LYS A 22 15.25 1.95 5.85
C LYS A 22 14.34 1.06 6.70
N ILE A 23 13.07 1.44 6.78
CA ILE A 23 12.02 0.74 7.51
C ILE A 23 10.90 0.36 6.53
N PRO A 24 10.14 -0.72 6.81
CA PRO A 24 9.04 -1.15 5.95
C PRO A 24 8.08 0.00 5.67
N LEU A 25 7.64 0.14 4.42
CA LEU A 25 6.74 1.21 3.98
C LEU A 25 5.47 1.34 4.84
N ALA A 26 4.96 0.21 5.33
CA ALA A 26 3.81 0.16 6.25
C ALA A 26 4.10 0.81 7.63
N VAL A 27 5.34 0.69 8.12
CA VAL A 27 5.75 1.33 9.38
C VAL A 27 5.99 2.81 9.15
N THR A 28 6.60 3.17 8.02
CA THR A 28 6.82 4.58 7.63
C THR A 28 5.51 5.36 7.54
N SER A 29 4.48 4.80 6.90
CA SER A 29 3.17 5.45 6.78
C SER A 29 2.51 5.67 8.14
N MET A 30 2.60 4.68 9.05
CA MET A 30 2.10 4.80 10.42
C MET A 30 2.83 5.90 11.22
N VAL A 31 4.16 6.00 11.10
CA VAL A 31 4.95 7.06 11.74
C VAL A 31 4.57 8.44 11.17
N GLY A 32 4.33 8.53 9.86
CA GLY A 32 3.85 9.77 9.21
C GLY A 32 2.50 10.23 9.76
N CYS A 33 1.54 9.31 9.89
CA CYS A 33 0.23 9.61 10.50
C CYS A 33 0.35 10.04 11.97
N LEU A 34 1.20 9.36 12.75
CA LEU A 34 1.48 9.76 14.14
C LEU A 34 2.10 11.16 14.20
N ALA A 35 3.04 11.48 13.32
CA ALA A 35 3.67 12.80 13.27
C ALA A 35 2.66 13.92 12.92
N LEU A 36 1.70 13.64 12.02
CA LEU A 36 0.60 14.55 11.68
C LEU A 36 -0.33 14.85 12.86
N VAL A 37 -0.66 13.82 13.65
CA VAL A 37 -1.52 13.96 14.84
C VAL A 37 -0.75 14.67 15.97
N LEU A 38 0.52 14.33 16.19
CA LEU A 38 1.35 14.96 17.23
C LEU A 38 1.61 16.44 16.96
N THR A 39 1.72 16.83 15.69
CA THR A 39 1.81 18.25 15.30
C THR A 39 0.48 18.99 15.34
N SER A 40 -0.63 18.30 15.70
CA SER A 40 -2.00 18.85 15.74
C SER A 40 -2.43 19.55 14.46
N VAL A 41 -1.84 19.16 13.33
CA VAL A 41 -2.20 19.65 12.01
C VAL A 41 -3.51 19.01 11.54
N LEU A 42 -3.69 17.73 11.87
CA LEU A 42 -4.85 16.92 11.50
C LEU A 42 -5.38 16.16 12.73
N ASP A 43 -6.70 16.01 12.83
CA ASP A 43 -7.32 15.16 13.84
C ASP A 43 -7.10 13.66 13.53
N LEU A 44 -7.19 12.80 14.54
CA LEU A 44 -7.02 11.34 14.41
C LEU A 44 -7.90 10.77 13.28
N LYS A 45 -9.17 11.18 13.22
CA LYS A 45 -10.09 10.70 12.17
C LYS A 45 -9.64 11.10 10.77
N GLN A 46 -9.08 12.30 10.61
CA GLN A 46 -8.62 12.81 9.32
C GLN A 46 -7.30 12.15 8.91
N ALA A 47 -6.38 11.92 9.85
CA ALA A 47 -5.12 11.23 9.61
C ALA A 47 -5.31 9.78 9.14
N PHE A 48 -6.35 9.09 9.62
CA PHE A 48 -6.69 7.72 9.23
C PHE A 48 -7.70 7.61 8.08
N ALA A 49 -8.29 8.71 7.61
CA ALA A 49 -9.28 8.69 6.54
C ALA A 49 -8.72 8.07 5.24
N GLY A 50 -7.44 8.27 4.95
CA GLY A 50 -6.77 7.69 3.79
C GLY A 50 -6.55 6.18 3.84
N PHE A 51 -6.64 5.54 5.02
CA PHE A 51 -6.50 4.08 5.15
C PHE A 51 -7.78 3.32 4.78
N ILE A 52 -8.94 3.98 4.78
CA ILE A 52 -10.24 3.40 4.42
C ILE A 52 -10.64 3.90 3.03
N ASP A 53 -9.68 3.92 2.10
CA ASP A 53 -9.96 4.25 0.71
C ASP A 53 -10.48 3.02 -0.04
N THR A 54 -11.41 3.22 -0.98
CA THR A 54 -11.99 2.13 -1.78
C THR A 54 -10.90 1.38 -2.57
N SER A 55 -9.84 2.09 -2.99
CA SER A 55 -8.71 1.49 -3.70
C SER A 55 -7.94 0.49 -2.81
N ILE A 56 -7.80 0.78 -1.51
CA ILE A 56 -7.14 -0.11 -0.56
C ILE A 56 -7.96 -1.40 -0.38
N ILE A 57 -9.27 -1.25 -0.22
CA ILE A 57 -10.19 -2.40 -0.11
C ILE A 57 -10.13 -3.26 -1.38
N LEU A 58 -10.04 -2.65 -2.56
CA LEU A 58 -9.88 -3.35 -3.82
C LEU A 58 -8.58 -4.17 -3.85
N PHE A 59 -7.44 -3.60 -3.44
CA PHE A 59 -6.18 -4.33 -3.38
C PHE A 59 -6.25 -5.52 -2.42
N VAL A 60 -6.85 -5.35 -1.24
CA VAL A 60 -7.06 -6.44 -0.29
C VAL A 60 -7.90 -7.56 -0.91
N ALA A 61 -8.99 -7.21 -1.61
CA ALA A 61 -9.82 -8.18 -2.32
C ALA A 61 -9.04 -8.92 -3.42
N MET A 62 -8.19 -8.23 -4.18
CA MET A 62 -7.35 -8.86 -5.20
C MET A 62 -6.35 -9.85 -4.58
N PHE A 63 -5.76 -9.55 -3.43
CA PHE A 63 -4.91 -10.49 -2.71
C PHE A 63 -5.67 -11.73 -2.24
N ILE A 64 -6.90 -11.57 -1.73
CA ILE A 64 -7.77 -12.68 -1.31
C ILE A 64 -8.12 -13.58 -2.51
N VAL A 65 -8.57 -12.98 -3.62
CA VAL A 65 -8.91 -13.72 -4.84
C VAL A 65 -7.69 -14.44 -5.40
N GLY A 66 -6.52 -13.77 -5.42
CA GLY A 66 -5.26 -14.38 -5.83
C GLY A 66 -4.92 -15.60 -4.98
N GLY A 67 -4.96 -15.48 -3.65
CA GLY A 67 -4.73 -16.59 -2.72
C GLY A 67 -5.68 -17.77 -2.95
N ALA A 68 -6.98 -17.50 -3.11
CA ALA A 68 -7.97 -18.53 -3.40
C ALA A 68 -7.73 -19.26 -4.73
N LEU A 69 -7.24 -18.57 -5.76
CA LEU A 69 -6.87 -19.19 -7.03
C LEU A 69 -5.70 -20.17 -6.89
N PHE A 70 -4.72 -19.84 -6.05
CA PHE A 70 -3.60 -20.74 -5.74
C PHE A 70 -4.03 -21.91 -4.86
N GLU A 71 -4.85 -21.68 -3.84
CA GLU A 71 -5.31 -22.70 -2.90
C GLU A 71 -6.25 -23.72 -3.54
N THR A 72 -7.10 -23.29 -4.48
CA THR A 72 -7.95 -24.19 -5.29
C THR A 72 -7.19 -24.94 -6.40
N GLY A 73 -5.91 -24.62 -6.60
CA GLY A 73 -5.09 -25.17 -7.69
C GLY A 73 -5.52 -24.72 -9.09
N THR A 74 -6.44 -23.76 -9.19
CA THR A 74 -6.91 -23.20 -10.46
C THR A 74 -5.77 -22.50 -11.18
N ALA A 75 -4.91 -21.78 -10.45
CA ALA A 75 -3.70 -21.17 -11.00
C ALA A 75 -2.79 -22.21 -11.68
N ASN A 76 -2.60 -23.38 -11.05
CA ASN A 76 -1.77 -24.45 -11.60
C ASN A 76 -2.40 -25.08 -12.85
N LYS A 77 -3.72 -25.35 -12.83
CA LYS A 77 -4.45 -25.88 -13.99
C LYS A 77 -4.36 -24.95 -15.20
N VAL A 78 -4.52 -23.65 -14.98
CA VAL A 78 -4.39 -22.65 -16.04
C VAL A 78 -2.95 -22.60 -16.56
N GLY A 79 -1.95 -22.66 -15.68
CA GLY A 79 -0.54 -22.75 -16.07
C GLY A 79 -0.20 -23.97 -16.92
N ASP A 80 -0.70 -25.15 -16.56
CA ASP A 80 -0.51 -26.39 -17.33
C ASP A 80 -1.13 -26.30 -18.73
N VAL A 81 -2.32 -25.70 -18.85
CA VAL A 81 -2.96 -25.48 -20.16
C VAL A 81 -2.08 -24.56 -21.02
N ILE A 82 -1.63 -23.43 -20.47
CA ILE A 82 -0.81 -22.46 -21.22
C ILE A 82 0.51 -23.11 -21.67
N THR A 83 1.18 -23.86 -20.79
CA THR A 83 2.45 -24.52 -21.12
C THR A 83 2.28 -25.65 -22.14
N HIS A 84 1.15 -26.35 -22.15
CA HIS A 84 0.84 -27.37 -23.16
C HIS A 84 0.71 -26.76 -24.57
N PHE A 85 0.01 -25.63 -24.69
CA PHE A 85 -0.08 -24.90 -25.96
C PHE A 85 1.27 -24.29 -26.37
N ALA A 86 2.04 -23.73 -25.44
CA ALA A 86 3.36 -23.16 -25.73
C ALA A 86 4.39 -24.21 -26.20
N LYS A 87 4.21 -25.49 -25.85
CA LYS A 87 5.09 -26.59 -26.30
C LYS A 87 4.77 -27.12 -27.70
N THR A 88 3.66 -26.68 -28.29
CA THR A 88 3.18 -27.12 -29.62
C THR A 88 3.92 -26.43 -30.77
N GLU A 89 4.70 -25.37 -30.50
CA GLU A 89 5.58 -24.73 -31.50
C GLU A 89 6.98 -25.38 -31.58
N LYS A 90 7.04 -26.67 -31.91
CA LYS A 90 8.27 -27.33 -32.38
C LYS A 90 8.06 -28.01 -33.72
#